data_AF-A0A2G9RFF5-F1
#
_entry.id   AF-A0A2G9RFF5-F1
#
_cell.length_a   1.000
_cell.length_b   1.000
_cell.length_c   1.000
_cell.angle_alpha   90.00
_cell.angle_beta   90.00
_cell.angle_gamma   90.00
#
_symmetry.space_group_name_H-M   'P 1'
#
loop_
_entity.id
_entity.type
_entity.pdbx_description
1 polymer ?
#
loop_
_entity_poly.entity_id
_entity_poly.type
_entity_poly.pdbx_seq_one_letter_code
_entity_poly.pdbx_strand_id
1 'polypeptide(L)'
;MYFSVDKEILGEVKSHDLKPNGSNLQVTEENKEEYIRLVAEWRLSRGVEEQTQAFFEGFNEILPQQYLQYFDAKELEVLLCGMQEIDLNDWQRNTIYRHYTRTSKQIVWFWQGAMVLKNSALRSFNRLDLPPYKSFEQLKEKLLFAIEETEGFGQE
;
A
#
# COMPACT_ATOMS: atom_id res chain seq x y z
N MET A 1 -10.39 -2.64 25.51
CA MET A 1 -9.48 -1.85 24.67
C MET A 1 -9.74 -0.39 24.99
N TYR A 2 -8.68 0.42 25.14
CA TYR A 2 -8.75 1.85 25.43
C TYR A 2 -8.05 2.61 24.32
N PHE A 3 -8.20 3.94 24.26
CA PHE A 3 -7.49 4.79 23.30
C PHE A 3 -6.01 4.98 23.65
N SER A 4 -5.31 3.89 23.93
CA SER A 4 -3.88 3.82 24.18
C SER A 4 -3.27 2.58 23.52
N VAL A 5 -1.96 2.66 23.27
CA VAL A 5 -1.17 1.61 22.64
C VAL A 5 0.16 1.44 23.36
N ASP A 6 0.60 0.19 23.48
CA ASP A 6 1.90 -0.14 24.05
C ASP A 6 2.99 -0.10 22.98
N LYS A 7 4.11 0.54 23.32
CA LYS A 7 5.30 0.66 22.49
C LYS A 7 6.49 0.10 23.24
N GLU A 8 7.12 -0.92 22.67
CA GLU A 8 8.44 -1.34 23.11
C GLU A 8 9.51 -0.40 22.54
N ILE A 9 10.32 0.18 23.42
CA ILE A 9 11.48 1.02 23.08
C ILE A 9 12.66 0.51 23.91
N LEU A 10 13.69 -0.01 23.23
CA LEU A 10 14.91 -0.49 23.88
C LEU A 10 14.66 -1.54 24.99
N GLY A 11 13.63 -2.38 24.82
CA GLY A 11 13.24 -3.42 25.79
C GLY A 11 12.30 -2.94 26.91
N GLU A 12 11.96 -1.65 26.98
CA GLU A 12 10.95 -1.12 27.88
C GLU A 12 9.60 -0.95 27.17
N VAL A 13 8.52 -1.45 27.78
CA VAL A 13 7.16 -1.21 27.30
C VAL A 13 6.64 0.09 27.89
N LYS A 14 6.37 1.08 27.03
CA LYS A 14 5.73 2.35 27.40
C LYS A 14 4.35 2.44 26.77
N SER A 15 3.35 2.79 27.57
CA SER A 15 2.00 3.10 27.09
C SER A 15 1.95 4.52 26.53
N HIS A 16 1.27 4.67 25.39
CA HIS A 16 1.07 5.93 24.70
C HIS A 16 -0.42 6.16 24.46
N ASP A 17 -0.93 7.30 24.91
CA ASP A 17 -2.30 7.72 24.66
C ASP A 17 -2.46 8.21 23.22
N LEU A 18 -3.40 7.63 22.47
CA LEU A 18 -3.69 8.01 21.09
C LEU A 18 -4.38 9.37 20.96
N LYS A 19 -5.00 9.83 22.05
CA LYS A 19 -5.63 11.15 22.17
C LYS A 19 -5.65 11.57 23.65
N PRO A 20 -5.95 12.83 23.98
CA PRO A 20 -5.93 13.30 25.37
C PRO A 20 -6.78 12.39 26.28
N ASN A 21 -6.19 11.92 27.39
CA ASN A 21 -6.80 10.97 28.33
C ASN A 21 -7.25 9.64 27.71
N GLY A 22 -6.58 9.20 26.64
CA GLY A 22 -6.94 8.00 25.89
C GLY A 22 -6.93 6.72 26.71
N SER A 23 -6.01 6.58 27.67
CA SER A 23 -5.98 5.43 28.59
C SER A 23 -7.22 5.31 29.47
N ASN A 24 -7.98 6.39 29.67
CA ASN A 24 -9.23 6.37 30.44
C ASN A 24 -10.48 6.26 29.55
N LEU A 25 -10.33 6.33 28.23
CA LEU A 25 -11.43 6.26 27.29
C LEU A 25 -11.53 4.86 26.68
N GLN A 26 -12.63 4.18 26.97
CA GLN A 26 -12.88 2.84 26.44
C GLN A 26 -13.27 2.89 24.96
N VAL A 27 -12.73 1.95 24.19
CA VAL A 27 -13.17 1.72 22.81
C VAL A 27 -14.49 0.98 22.83
N THR A 28 -15.48 1.52 22.14
CA THR A 28 -16.83 0.99 21.96
C THR A 28 -17.12 0.82 20.47
N GLU A 29 -18.25 0.19 20.12
CA GLU A 29 -18.62 0.00 18.71
C GLU A 29 -18.83 1.33 17.97
N GLU A 30 -19.26 2.37 18.68
CA GLU A 30 -19.53 3.69 18.13
C GLU A 30 -18.24 4.49 17.87
N ASN A 31 -17.14 4.22 18.59
CA ASN A 31 -15.89 4.98 18.47
C ASN A 31 -14.71 4.15 17.91
N LYS A 32 -14.94 2.89 17.53
CA LYS A 32 -13.90 1.99 17.02
C LYS A 32 -13.20 2.50 15.76
N GLU A 33 -13.92 3.20 14.86
CA GLU A 33 -13.33 3.73 13.62
C GLU A 33 -12.29 4.80 13.92
N GLU A 34 -12.58 5.67 14.88
CA GLU A 34 -11.63 6.67 15.37
C GLU A 34 -10.40 6.00 15.97
N TYR A 35 -10.59 4.95 16.79
CA TYR A 35 -9.49 4.19 17.36
C TYR A 35 -8.60 3.57 16.27
N ILE A 36 -9.19 2.90 15.27
CA ILE A 36 -8.47 2.27 14.16
C ILE A 36 -7.65 3.33 13.41
N ARG A 37 -8.25 4.47 13.08
CA ARG A 37 -7.58 5.57 12.38
C ARG A 37 -6.37 6.08 13.17
N LEU A 38 -6.54 6.35 14.47
CA LEU A 38 -5.47 6.86 15.32
C LEU A 38 -4.33 5.82 15.51
N VAL A 39 -4.66 4.53 15.61
CA VAL A 39 -3.65 3.48 15.66
C VAL A 39 -2.88 3.40 14.35
N ALA A 40 -3.56 3.50 13.19
CA ALA A 40 -2.92 3.46 11.89
C ALA A 40 -1.97 4.65 11.70
N GLU A 41 -2.43 5.87 12.00
CA GLU A 41 -1.63 7.09 11.96
C GLU A 41 -0.41 6.97 12.87
N TRP A 42 -0.62 6.61 14.14
CA TRP A 42 0.47 6.42 15.09
C TRP A 42 1.47 5.35 14.65
N ARG A 43 1.01 4.25 14.03
CA ARG A 43 1.91 3.20 13.52
C ARG A 43 2.77 3.66 12.35
N LEU A 44 2.24 4.54 11.50
CA LEU A 44 2.96 5.07 10.34
C LEU A 44 3.93 6.19 10.72
N SER A 45 3.61 6.98 11.74
CA SER A 45 4.42 8.13 12.16
C SER A 45 5.47 7.80 13.23
N ARG A 46 5.20 6.82 14.12
CA ARG A 46 6.02 6.57 15.32
C ARG A 46 7.52 6.42 15.05
N GLY A 47 8.30 7.31 15.67
CA GLY A 47 9.76 7.26 15.66
C GLY A 47 10.39 7.83 14.39
N VAL A 48 9.58 8.40 13.49
CA VAL A 48 10.05 9.09 12.28
C VAL A 48 9.48 10.49 12.16
N GLU A 49 8.75 11.00 13.15
CA GLU A 49 8.04 12.28 13.07
C GLU A 49 8.99 13.47 12.82
N GLU A 50 10.05 13.58 13.63
CA GLU A 50 11.03 14.67 13.51
C GLU A 50 11.78 14.61 12.17
N GLN A 51 12.14 13.41 11.73
CA GLN A 51 12.84 13.17 10.47
C GLN A 51 11.95 13.48 9.27
N THR A 52 10.67 13.09 9.35
CA THR A 52 9.68 13.36 8.31
C THR A 52 9.41 14.87 8.22
N GLN A 53 9.28 15.56 9.36
CA GLN A 53 9.10 17.01 9.39
C GLN A 53 10.30 17.75 8.80
N ALA A 54 11.53 17.41 9.22
CA ALA A 54 12.74 18.01 8.68
C ALA A 54 12.90 17.77 7.16
N PHE A 55 12.51 16.58 6.68
CA PHE A 55 12.46 16.28 5.25
C PHE A 55 11.45 17.19 4.53
N PHE A 56 10.23 17.33 5.06
CA PHE A 56 9.21 18.19 4.47
C PHE A 56 9.60 19.67 4.46
N GLU A 57 10.27 20.16 5.49
CA GLU A 57 10.78 21.53 5.54
C GLU A 57 11.79 21.77 4.42
N GLY A 58 12.84 20.95 4.33
CA GLY A 58 13.84 21.07 3.27
C GLY A 58 13.28 20.84 1.86
N PHE A 59 12.32 19.92 1.72
CA PHE A 59 11.65 19.68 0.44
C PHE A 59 10.81 20.89 0.00
N ASN A 60 10.04 21.50 0.92
CA ASN A 60 9.19 22.65 0.63
C ASN A 60 9.98 23.93 0.30
N GLU A 61 11.22 24.07 0.79
CA GLU A 61 12.10 25.18 0.41
C GLU A 61 12.45 25.15 -1.09
N ILE A 62 12.50 23.96 -1.70
CA ILE A 62 12.88 23.77 -3.10
C ILE A 62 11.63 23.61 -3.98
N LEU A 63 10.68 22.78 -3.56
CA LEU A 63 9.45 22.47 -4.28
C LEU A 63 8.26 22.59 -3.32
N PRO A 64 7.54 23.72 -3.35
CA PRO A 64 6.34 23.91 -2.55
C PRO A 64 5.30 22.81 -2.78
N GLN A 65 4.75 22.26 -1.69
CA GLN A 65 3.73 21.21 -1.71
C GLN A 65 2.50 21.55 -2.58
N GLN A 66 2.19 22.83 -2.76
CA GLN A 66 1.08 23.30 -3.60
C GLN A 66 1.20 22.82 -5.06
N TYR A 67 2.41 22.61 -5.57
CA TYR A 67 2.63 22.06 -6.90
C TYR A 67 2.37 20.55 -6.99
N LEU A 68 2.41 19.87 -5.84
CA LEU A 68 2.19 18.43 -5.75
C LEU A 68 0.73 18.04 -5.59
N GLN A 69 -0.18 18.99 -5.35
CA GLN A 69 -1.59 18.72 -5.08
C GLN A 69 -2.35 18.02 -6.22
N TYR A 70 -1.79 18.03 -7.43
CA TYR A 70 -2.35 17.38 -8.61
C TYR A 70 -1.91 15.93 -8.79
N PHE A 71 -0.92 15.48 -8.00
CA PHE A 71 -0.36 14.14 -8.09
C PHE A 71 -0.87 13.28 -6.94
N ASP A 72 -1.21 12.04 -7.24
CA ASP A 72 -1.32 11.02 -6.20
C ASP A 72 0.07 10.53 -5.74
N ALA A 73 0.09 9.67 -4.72
CA ALA A 73 1.34 9.12 -4.17
C ALA A 73 2.16 8.30 -5.20
N LYS A 74 1.49 7.64 -6.14
CA LYS A 74 2.14 6.79 -7.16
C LYS A 74 2.70 7.64 -8.28
N GLU A 75 1.98 8.65 -8.74
CA GLU A 75 2.45 9.60 -9.73
C GLU A 75 3.66 10.37 -9.19
N LEU A 76 3.63 10.76 -7.91
CA LEU A 76 4.78 11.38 -7.25
C LEU A 76 5.98 10.43 -7.17
N GLU A 77 5.76 9.15 -6.87
CA GLU A 77 6.82 8.12 -6.93
C GLU A 77 7.41 8.03 -8.35
N VAL A 78 6.57 7.99 -9.39
CA VAL A 78 7.01 7.92 -10.79
C VAL A 78 7.76 9.18 -11.20
N LEU A 79 7.33 10.35 -10.75
CA LEU A 79 7.99 11.64 -11.01
C LEU A 79 9.41 11.67 -10.42
N LEU A 80 9.57 11.19 -9.18
CA LEU A 80 10.84 11.22 -8.46
C LEU A 80 11.79 10.08 -8.86
N CYS A 81 11.27 8.87 -9.02
CA CYS A 81 12.06 7.65 -9.23
C CYS A 81 12.17 7.24 -10.72
N GLY A 82 11.34 7.83 -11.59
CA GLY A 82 11.24 7.47 -12.99
C GLY A 82 10.48 6.16 -13.25
N MET A 83 10.12 5.95 -14.52
CA MET A 83 9.46 4.73 -14.95
C MET A 83 10.50 3.64 -15.24
N GLN A 84 10.63 2.67 -14.35
CA GLN A 84 11.45 1.47 -14.60
C GLN A 84 10.74 0.48 -15.54
N GLU A 85 11.43 -0.01 -16.56
CA GLU A 85 10.91 -1.12 -17.36
C GLU A 85 11.01 -2.42 -16.57
N ILE A 86 9.89 -3.15 -16.45
CA ILE A 86 9.88 -4.46 -15.80
C ILE A 86 10.31 -5.51 -16.82
N ASP A 87 11.40 -6.23 -16.55
CA ASP A 87 11.75 -7.43 -17.32
C ASP A 87 10.76 -8.56 -16.98
N LEU A 88 9.76 -8.72 -17.85
CA LEU A 88 8.73 -9.75 -17.70
C LEU A 88 9.31 -11.16 -17.74
N ASN A 89 10.41 -11.38 -18.46
CA ASN A 89 11.05 -12.70 -18.48
C ASN A 89 11.70 -12.99 -17.14
N ASP A 90 12.39 -12.00 -16.56
CA ASP A 90 12.98 -12.15 -15.23
C ASP A 90 11.91 -12.38 -14.16
N TRP A 91 10.85 -11.58 -14.19
CA TRP A 91 9.74 -11.74 -13.26
C TRP A 91 9.08 -13.12 -13.38
N GLN A 92 8.86 -13.61 -14.60
CA GLN A 92 8.29 -14.94 -14.84
C GLN A 92 9.22 -16.07 -14.38
N ARG A 93 10.55 -15.94 -14.57
CA ARG A 93 11.54 -16.93 -14.11
C ARG A 93 11.58 -17.04 -12.60
N ASN A 94 11.44 -15.93 -11.90
CA ASN A 94 11.55 -15.85 -10.44
C ASN A 94 10.19 -15.96 -9.71
N THR A 95 9.10 -16.26 -10.42
CA THR A 95 7.78 -16.45 -9.81
C THR A 95 7.59 -17.86 -9.27
N ILE A 96 7.16 -17.96 -8.00
CA ILE A 96 6.80 -19.22 -7.34
C ILE A 96 5.28 -19.38 -7.33
N TYR A 97 4.79 -20.56 -7.72
CA TYR A 97 3.37 -20.87 -7.78
C TYR A 97 2.94 -21.77 -6.61
N ARG A 98 1.83 -21.41 -5.94
CA ARG A 98 1.16 -22.24 -4.93
C ARG A 98 -0.22 -22.61 -5.46
N HIS A 99 -0.58 -23.90 -5.41
CA HIS A 99 -1.82 -24.46 -5.97
C HIS A 99 -2.01 -24.28 -7.49
N TYR A 100 -1.02 -23.69 -8.16
CA TYR A 100 -0.92 -23.52 -9.61
C TYR A 100 0.42 -24.06 -10.11
N THR A 101 0.48 -24.26 -11.42
CA THR A 101 1.72 -24.60 -12.13
C THR A 101 1.94 -23.60 -13.27
N ARG A 102 3.16 -23.54 -13.82
CA ARG A 102 3.49 -22.67 -14.96
C ARG A 102 2.58 -22.90 -16.18
N THR A 103 2.03 -24.10 -16.32
CA THR A 103 1.15 -24.51 -17.43
C THR A 103 -0.34 -24.36 -17.11
N SER A 104 -0.71 -23.94 -15.89
CA SER A 104 -2.10 -23.68 -15.54
C SER A 104 -2.67 -22.57 -16.43
N LYS A 105 -3.91 -22.75 -16.92
CA LYS A 105 -4.54 -21.81 -17.86
C LYS A 105 -4.52 -20.37 -17.35
N GLN A 106 -4.85 -20.17 -16.08
CA GLN A 106 -4.87 -18.85 -15.44
C GLN A 106 -3.47 -18.21 -15.35
N ILE A 107 -2.42 -19.01 -15.19
CA ILE A 107 -1.04 -18.51 -15.16
C ILE A 107 -0.59 -18.11 -16.56
N VAL A 108 -0.91 -18.92 -17.57
CA VAL A 108 -0.64 -18.56 -18.98
C VAL A 108 -1.36 -17.26 -19.35
N TRP A 109 -2.64 -17.16 -18.99
CA TRP A 109 -3.46 -15.96 -19.19
C TRP A 109 -2.91 -14.74 -18.44
N PHE A 110 -2.46 -14.90 -17.20
CA PHE A 110 -1.84 -13.84 -16.43
C PHE A 110 -0.62 -13.26 -17.16
N TRP A 111 0.32 -14.10 -17.60
CA TRP A 111 1.52 -13.62 -18.31
C TRP A 111 1.21 -13.04 -19.69
N GLN A 112 0.21 -13.57 -20.40
CA GLN A 112 -0.31 -12.96 -21.62
C GLN A 112 -0.88 -11.56 -21.36
N GLY A 113 -1.64 -11.39 -20.27
CA GLY A 113 -2.16 -10.09 -19.83
C GLY A 113 -1.04 -9.12 -19.44
N ALA A 114 -0.07 -9.56 -18.64
CA ALA A 114 1.04 -8.73 -18.18
C ALA A 114 1.88 -8.16 -19.33
N MET A 115 2.10 -8.97 -20.40
CA MET A 115 2.78 -8.52 -21.63
C MET A 115 2.03 -7.39 -22.35
N VAL A 116 0.71 -7.43 -22.35
CA VAL A 116 -0.13 -6.41 -22.99
C VAL A 116 -0.23 -5.15 -22.14
N LEU A 117 -0.28 -5.31 -20.81
CA LEU A 117 -0.58 -4.21 -19.90
C LEU A 117 0.66 -3.35 -19.60
N LYS A 118 1.90 -3.87 -19.68
CA LYS A 118 3.16 -3.13 -19.43
C LYS A 118 3.12 -2.14 -18.24
N ASN A 119 2.25 -2.39 -17.25
CA ASN A 119 1.89 -1.39 -16.24
C ASN A 119 2.72 -1.58 -14.97
N SER A 120 3.13 -0.45 -14.41
CA SER A 120 3.92 -0.29 -13.18
C SER A 120 3.18 -0.70 -11.90
N ALA A 121 1.87 -0.96 -11.97
CA ALA A 121 1.03 -1.26 -10.81
C ALA A 121 1.24 -2.67 -10.21
N LEU A 122 1.81 -3.60 -10.97
CA LEU A 122 2.07 -4.96 -10.47
C LEU A 122 3.30 -5.05 -9.54
N ARG A 123 4.03 -3.94 -9.34
CA ARG A 123 5.28 -3.90 -8.57
C ARG A 123 5.12 -4.11 -7.07
N SER A 124 3.95 -3.81 -6.51
CA SER A 124 3.69 -3.83 -5.07
C SER A 124 3.29 -5.21 -4.55
N PHE A 125 2.98 -6.18 -5.41
CA PHE A 125 2.45 -7.48 -5.01
C PHE A 125 3.49 -8.60 -5.11
N ASN A 126 4.17 -8.87 -3.99
CA ASN A 126 5.02 -10.07 -3.86
C ASN A 126 4.20 -11.37 -3.72
N ARG A 127 2.89 -11.25 -3.53
CA ARG A 127 1.93 -12.34 -3.55
C ARG A 127 0.64 -11.85 -4.20
N LEU A 128 0.19 -12.58 -5.23
CA LEU A 128 -1.10 -12.37 -5.88
C LEU A 128 -1.95 -13.63 -5.71
N ASP A 129 -3.08 -13.50 -5.02
CA ASP A 129 -4.05 -14.58 -4.92
C ASP A 129 -4.97 -14.52 -6.16
N LEU A 130 -4.74 -15.43 -7.11
CA LEU A 130 -5.45 -15.47 -8.39
C LEU A 130 -6.60 -16.48 -8.34
N PRO A 131 -7.88 -16.07 -8.42
CA PRO A 131 -9.00 -16.99 -8.51
C PRO A 131 -8.94 -17.86 -9.79
N PRO A 132 -9.57 -19.05 -9.79
CA PRO A 132 -9.64 -19.93 -10.95
C PRO A 132 -10.66 -19.41 -11.98
N TYR A 133 -10.36 -18.27 -12.61
CA TYR A 133 -11.19 -17.67 -13.64
C TYR A 133 -11.45 -18.63 -14.80
N LYS A 134 -12.61 -18.49 -15.44
CA LYS A 134 -13.08 -19.41 -16.49
C LYS A 134 -12.65 -19.00 -17.89
N SER A 135 -12.31 -17.72 -18.10
CA SER A 135 -11.84 -17.18 -19.37
C SER A 135 -10.73 -16.14 -19.20
N PHE A 136 -10.02 -15.86 -20.29
CA PHE A 136 -8.99 -14.82 -20.33
C PHE A 136 -9.59 -13.43 -20.11
N GLU A 137 -10.75 -13.16 -20.71
CA GLU A 137 -11.46 -11.89 -20.63
C GLU A 137 -11.85 -11.57 -19.18
N GLN A 138 -12.39 -12.56 -18.47
CA GLN A 138 -12.76 -12.40 -17.06
C GLN A 138 -11.53 -12.10 -16.19
N LEU A 139 -10.42 -12.81 -16.40
CA LEU A 139 -9.18 -12.56 -15.68
C LEU A 139 -8.66 -11.15 -15.97
N LYS A 140 -8.62 -10.76 -17.24
CA LYS A 140 -8.12 -9.45 -17.68
C LYS A 140 -8.93 -8.31 -17.08
N GLU A 141 -10.26 -8.39 -17.16
CA GLU A 141 -11.17 -7.37 -16.60
C GLU A 141 -10.98 -7.23 -15.08
N LYS A 142 -10.93 -8.35 -14.35
CA LYS A 142 -10.75 -8.32 -12.89
C LYS A 142 -9.36 -7.87 -12.47
N LEU A 143 -8.33 -8.21 -13.23
CA LEU A 143 -6.96 -7.76 -12.98
C LEU A 143 -6.82 -6.25 -13.23
N LEU A 144 -7.40 -5.74 -14.31
CA LEU A 144 -7.44 -4.31 -14.61
C LEU A 144 -8.17 -3.53 -13.52
N PHE A 145 -9.37 -3.98 -13.17
CA PHE A 145 -10.14 -3.38 -12.08
C PHE A 145 -9.35 -3.38 -10.77
N ALA A 146 -8.72 -4.50 -10.39
CA ALA A 146 -7.92 -4.55 -9.16
C ALA A 146 -6.69 -3.62 -9.20
N ILE A 147 -6.10 -3.40 -10.38
CA ILE A 147 -4.98 -2.47 -10.56
C ILE A 147 -5.47 -1.02 -10.41
N GLU A 148 -6.56 -0.66 -11.09
CA GLU A 148 -7.14 0.68 -11.04
C GLU A 148 -7.67 1.00 -9.63
N GLU A 149 -8.33 0.05 -8.97
CA GLU A 149 -8.91 0.23 -7.62
C GLU A 149 -7.89 0.15 -6.48
N THR A 150 -6.63 -0.21 -6.75
CA THR A 150 -5.58 -0.02 -5.75
C THR A 150 -5.27 1.45 -5.45
N GLU A 151 -5.91 2.38 -6.17
CA GLU A 151 -5.80 3.83 -6.02
C GLU A 151 -6.75 4.44 -4.95
N GLY A 152 -7.44 3.69 -4.09
CA GLY A 152 -8.25 4.36 -3.06
C GLY A 152 -8.81 3.55 -1.89
N PHE A 153 -8.27 3.80 -0.69
CA PHE A 153 -9.08 3.90 0.55
C PHE A 153 -9.61 5.34 0.72
N GLY A 154 -10.12 5.95 -0.35
CA GLY A 154 -10.65 7.30 -0.27
C GLY A 154 -11.00 7.92 -1.60
N GLN A 155 -12.26 7.75 -2.01
CA GLN A 155 -13.13 8.82 -2.51
C GLN A 155 -14.59 8.39 -2.27
N GLU A 156 -15.10 8.68 -1.07
CA GLU A 156 -16.48 9.15 -0.84
C GLU A 156 -16.39 10.36 0.10
#